data_AF-K2G4G8-F1
#
_entry.id   AF-K2G4G8-F1
#
_cell.length_a   1.000
_cell.length_b   1.000
_cell.length_c   1.000
_cell.angle_alpha   90.00
_cell.angle_beta   90.00
_cell.angle_gamma   90.00
#
_symmetry.space_group_name_H-M   'P 1'
#
loop_
_entity.id
_entity.type
_entity.pdbx_description
1 polymer ?
#
loop_
_entity_poly.entity_id
_entity_poly.type
_entity_poly.pdbx_seq_one_letter_code
_entity_poly.pdbx_strand_id
1 'polypeptide(L)'
;MTGDAGFLDEDGHLKIIDRAKDVGKLSNGAMFAPNYIENKLKFFQFIKEVVCFGHQRDMVCAFVNIDVGAVGNWAERRGISYSGYADLAGKPEVLELIRECVEQINADLVHDSMVADSQIHRFLVLHKELDPDDDELTRTRKVRRNFVAEKYKVLIDALYAGKTSQFIETEVKFEDGRRGKVSADLKIAEAKTFPIVKKAA
;
A
#
# COMPACT_ATOMS: atom_id res chain seq x y z
N MET A 1 -2.75 8.14 28.69
CA MET A 1 -1.43 8.34 28.03
C MET A 1 -1.67 8.47 26.54
N THR A 2 -1.19 9.56 25.93
CA THR A 2 -1.34 9.90 24.52
C THR A 2 -0.61 8.85 23.68
N GLY A 3 -1.34 7.83 23.21
CA GLY A 3 -0.78 6.63 22.57
C GLY A 3 -0.29 6.86 21.13
N ASP A 4 0.28 8.03 20.86
CA ASP A 4 0.75 8.48 19.56
C ASP A 4 2.29 8.41 19.53
N ALA A 5 2.84 7.88 18.44
CA ALA A 5 4.25 7.91 18.12
C ALA A 5 4.52 9.17 17.30
N GLY A 6 5.60 9.86 17.66
CA GLY A 6 6.07 11.04 16.96
C GLY A 6 7.54 11.28 17.27
N PHE A 7 8.16 12.15 16.48
CA PHE A 7 9.53 12.58 16.69
C PHE A 7 9.62 14.09 16.48
N LEU A 8 10.61 14.71 17.11
CA LEU A 8 10.95 16.09 16.84
C LEU A 8 11.82 16.13 15.59
N ASP A 9 11.44 16.94 14.61
CA ASP A 9 12.36 17.26 13.53
C ASP A 9 13.47 18.21 14.01
N GLU A 10 14.41 18.50 13.11
CA GLU A 10 15.58 19.32 13.41
C GLU A 10 15.23 20.77 13.77
N ASP A 11 14.06 21.25 13.34
CA ASP A 11 13.55 22.59 13.67
C ASP A 11 12.79 22.60 15.02
N GLY A 12 12.74 21.44 15.70
CA GLY A 12 12.03 21.27 16.97
C GLY A 12 10.53 21.11 16.82
N HIS A 13 10.01 20.86 15.60
CA HIS A 13 8.60 20.60 15.39
C HIS A 13 8.27 19.13 15.65
N LEU A 14 7.26 18.87 16.49
CA LEU A 14 6.75 17.53 16.73
C LEU A 14 5.97 17.03 15.51
N LYS A 15 6.51 16.02 14.83
CA LYS A 15 5.83 15.25 13.79
C LYS A 15 5.20 14.01 14.41
N ILE A 16 3.87 13.96 14.44
CA ILE A 16 3.12 12.76 14.81
C ILE A 16 3.07 11.85 13.59
N ILE A 17 3.57 10.62 13.73
CA ILE A 17 3.70 9.68 12.62
C ILE A 17 2.63 8.59 12.62
N ASP A 18 2.31 8.04 13.79
CA ASP A 18 1.40 6.89 13.89
C ASP A 18 0.91 6.72 15.33
N ARG A 19 0.06 5.73 15.59
CA ARG A 19 -0.22 5.23 16.93
C ARG A 19 0.95 4.36 17.37
N ALA A 20 1.39 4.52 18.61
CA ALA A 20 2.53 3.78 19.15
C ALA A 20 2.39 2.25 19.04
N LYS A 21 1.15 1.74 19.05
CA LYS A 21 0.84 0.31 18.88
C LYS A 21 0.88 -0.19 17.43
N ASP A 22 0.77 0.72 16.46
CA ASP A 22 0.70 0.41 15.04
C ASP A 22 2.09 0.54 14.38
N VAL A 23 3.07 1.15 15.07
CA VAL A 23 4.49 1.20 14.68
C VAL A 23 5.16 -0.16 14.84
N GLY A 24 5.85 -0.58 13.79
CA GLY A 24 6.68 -1.77 13.74
C GLY A 24 8.17 -1.48 13.60
N LYS A 25 8.94 -2.54 13.34
CA LYS A 25 10.35 -2.45 12.96
C LYS A 25 10.62 -3.38 11.79
N LEU A 26 11.47 -2.94 10.87
CA LEU A 26 12.06 -3.80 9.86
C LEU A 26 13.07 -4.76 10.53
N SER A 27 13.53 -5.78 9.80
CA SER A 27 14.48 -6.79 10.30
C SER A 27 15.84 -6.19 10.66
N ASN A 28 16.22 -5.08 10.03
CA ASN A 28 17.43 -4.31 10.35
C ASN A 28 17.27 -3.39 11.58
N GLY A 29 16.09 -3.39 12.22
CA GLY A 29 15.78 -2.58 13.40
C GLY A 29 15.27 -1.17 13.10
N ALA A 30 15.25 -0.75 11.83
CA ALA A 30 14.70 0.54 11.44
C ALA A 30 13.20 0.62 11.73
N MET A 31 12.71 1.83 12.01
CA MET A 31 11.31 2.05 12.33
C MET A 31 10.44 1.82 11.09
N PHE A 32 9.30 1.16 11.27
CA PHE A 32 8.29 0.97 10.24
C PHE A 32 6.96 1.60 10.70
N ALA A 33 6.55 2.69 10.06
CA ALA A 33 5.31 3.41 10.36
C ALA A 33 4.30 3.27 9.21
N PRO A 34 3.48 2.19 9.18
CA PRO A 34 2.63 1.89 8.04
C PRO A 34 1.60 2.98 7.76
N ASN A 35 0.92 3.51 8.79
CA ASN A 35 -0.15 4.49 8.55
C ASN A 35 0.43 5.81 8.01
N TYR A 36 1.66 6.17 8.36
CA TYR A 36 2.31 7.38 7.84
C TYR A 36 2.47 7.32 6.32
N ILE A 37 2.99 6.21 5.81
CA ILE A 37 3.24 5.98 4.38
C ILE A 37 1.92 5.86 3.61
N GLU A 38 0.97 5.10 4.17
CA GLU A 38 -0.34 4.90 3.55
C GLU A 38 -1.15 6.19 3.47
N ASN A 39 -1.13 7.01 4.52
CA ASN A 39 -1.84 8.29 4.49
C ASN A 39 -1.21 9.24 3.46
N LYS A 40 0.13 9.26 3.34
CA LYS A 40 0.83 10.00 2.29
C LYS A 40 0.39 9.57 0.89
N LEU A 41 0.34 8.26 0.63
CA LEU A 41 -0.12 7.72 -0.65
C LEU A 41 -1.60 8.00 -0.93
N LYS A 42 -2.45 7.98 0.09
CA LYS A 42 -3.87 8.29 -0.06
C LYS A 42 -4.20 9.75 -0.37
N PHE A 43 -3.21 10.66 -0.35
CA PHE A 43 -3.40 12.02 -0.88
C PHE A 43 -3.41 12.05 -2.42
N PHE A 44 -2.86 11.04 -3.10
CA PHE A 44 -2.99 10.93 -4.54
C PHE A 44 -4.42 10.51 -4.89
N GLN A 45 -5.07 11.29 -5.75
CA GLN A 45 -6.46 11.02 -6.17
C GLN A 45 -6.68 9.64 -6.79
N PHE A 46 -5.61 9.01 -7.30
CA PHE A 46 -5.65 7.69 -7.96
C PHE A 46 -5.66 6.52 -6.97
N ILE A 47 -5.37 6.76 -5.69
CA ILE A 47 -5.19 5.73 -4.67
C ILE A 47 -6.37 5.78 -3.69
N LYS A 48 -7.10 4.67 -3.60
CA LYS A 48 -8.24 4.51 -2.69
C LYS A 48 -7.81 4.04 -1.31
N GLU A 49 -7.02 2.99 -1.27
CA GLU A 49 -6.54 2.36 -0.05
C GLU A 49 -5.15 1.78 -0.27
N VAL A 50 -4.35 1.76 0.80
CA VAL A 50 -3.01 1.16 0.78
C VAL A 50 -2.83 0.33 2.04
N VAL A 51 -2.19 -0.83 1.90
CA VAL A 51 -1.79 -1.66 3.04
C VAL A 51 -0.31 -1.95 2.92
N CYS A 52 0.49 -1.34 3.79
CA CYS A 52 1.92 -1.57 3.88
C CYS A 52 2.23 -2.76 4.79
N PHE A 53 3.24 -3.53 4.40
CA PHE A 53 3.81 -4.66 5.12
C PHE A 53 5.30 -4.42 5.26
N GLY A 54 5.84 -4.62 6.45
CA GLY A 54 7.26 -4.37 6.73
C GLY A 54 7.72 -4.81 8.11
N HIS A 55 6.80 -4.98 9.07
CA HIS A 55 7.14 -5.47 10.40
C HIS A 55 7.83 -6.84 10.33
N GLN A 56 9.05 -6.92 10.88
CA GLN A 56 9.93 -8.11 10.84
C GLN A 56 10.28 -8.58 9.43
N ARG A 57 10.30 -7.67 8.45
CA ARG A 57 10.71 -7.93 7.07
C ARG A 57 11.92 -7.09 6.69
N ASP A 58 12.62 -7.54 5.66
CA ASP A 58 13.81 -6.91 5.08
C ASP A 58 13.52 -5.62 4.33
N MET A 59 12.32 -5.48 3.80
CA MET A 59 11.86 -4.32 3.04
C MET A 59 10.38 -4.05 3.28
N VAL A 60 9.92 -2.85 2.93
CA VAL A 60 8.49 -2.54 2.90
C VAL A 60 7.92 -2.93 1.54
N CYS A 61 6.81 -3.68 1.58
CA CYS A 61 5.99 -3.97 0.42
C CYS A 61 4.56 -3.45 0.62
N ALA A 62 3.82 -3.20 -0.45
CA ALA A 62 2.47 -2.64 -0.35
C ALA A 62 1.42 -3.32 -1.24
N PHE A 63 0.19 -3.37 -0.75
CA PHE A 63 -0.99 -3.50 -1.58
C PHE A 63 -1.59 -2.12 -1.84
N VAL A 64 -2.09 -1.92 -3.06
CA VAL A 64 -2.77 -0.69 -3.46
C VAL A 64 -4.14 -1.04 -4.04
N ASN A 65 -5.17 -0.33 -3.60
CA ASN A 65 -6.42 -0.20 -4.35
C ASN A 65 -6.43 1.13 -5.08
N ILE A 66 -6.72 1.11 -6.38
CA ILE A 66 -6.99 2.33 -7.13
C ILE A 66 -8.36 2.91 -6.79
N ASP A 67 -8.51 4.24 -6.92
CA ASP A 67 -9.84 4.85 -7.01
C ASP A 67 -10.34 4.72 -8.46
N VAL A 68 -11.33 3.86 -8.66
CA VAL A 68 -11.84 3.52 -10.01
C VAL A 68 -12.40 4.71 -10.77
N GLY A 69 -12.96 5.70 -10.07
CA GLY A 69 -13.50 6.91 -10.70
C GLY A 69 -12.40 7.82 -11.22
N ALA A 70 -11.39 8.09 -10.38
CA ALA A 70 -10.25 8.93 -10.76
C ALA A 70 -9.38 8.28 -11.83
N VAL A 71 -9.04 7.00 -11.65
CA VAL A 71 -8.21 6.26 -12.62
C VAL A 71 -8.99 5.97 -13.90
N GLY A 72 -10.30 5.72 -13.83
CA GLY A 72 -11.16 5.56 -15.01
C GLY A 72 -11.17 6.80 -15.90
N ASN A 73 -11.41 7.98 -15.31
CA ASN A 73 -11.35 9.27 -16.03
C ASN A 73 -9.95 9.53 -16.62
N TRP A 74 -8.89 9.21 -15.87
CA TRP A 74 -7.52 9.31 -16.38
C TRP A 74 -7.27 8.37 -17.58
N ALA A 75 -7.79 7.14 -17.53
CA ALA A 75 -7.66 6.15 -18.59
C ALA A 75 -8.44 6.55 -19.85
N GLU A 76 -9.68 7.02 -19.69
CA GLU A 76 -10.54 7.49 -20.79
C GLU A 76 -9.88 8.64 -21.56
N ARG A 77 -9.32 9.63 -20.86
CA ARG A 77 -8.61 10.77 -21.49
C ARG A 77 -7.38 10.35 -22.31
N ARG A 78 -6.85 9.16 -22.05
CA ARG A 78 -5.69 8.56 -22.75
C ARG A 78 -6.10 7.49 -23.77
N GLY A 79 -7.40 7.27 -23.98
CA GLY A 79 -7.91 6.25 -24.89
C GLY A 79 -7.68 4.81 -24.41
N ILE A 80 -7.48 4.60 -23.10
CA ILE A 80 -7.29 3.27 -22.52
C ILE A 80 -8.67 2.67 -22.21
N SER A 81 -9.07 1.66 -22.97
CA SER A 81 -10.32 0.94 -22.73
C SER A 81 -10.18 -0.08 -21.59
N TYR A 82 -11.22 -0.17 -20.75
CA TYR A 82 -11.31 -1.17 -19.69
C TYR A 82 -12.75 -1.64 -19.49
N SER A 83 -12.95 -2.88 -19.03
CA SER A 83 -14.27 -3.48 -18.84
C SER A 83 -14.79 -3.45 -17.39
N GLY A 84 -13.96 -3.04 -16.44
CA GLY A 84 -14.31 -2.94 -15.02
C GLY A 84 -13.09 -2.77 -14.13
N TYR A 85 -13.29 -2.81 -12.82
CA TYR A 85 -12.22 -2.58 -11.82
C TYR A 85 -11.01 -3.47 -12.03
N ALA A 86 -11.20 -4.80 -12.08
CA ALA A 86 -10.10 -5.76 -12.16
C ALA A 86 -9.27 -5.59 -13.44
N ASP A 87 -9.92 -5.32 -14.57
CA ASP A 87 -9.25 -5.06 -15.83
C ASP A 87 -8.45 -3.73 -15.79
N LEU A 88 -9.06 -2.66 -15.26
CA LEU A 88 -8.39 -1.37 -15.10
C LEU A 88 -7.18 -1.46 -14.16
N ALA A 89 -7.35 -2.07 -13.00
CA ALA A 89 -6.31 -2.29 -11.99
C ALA A 89 -5.13 -3.12 -12.54
N GLY A 90 -5.41 -4.06 -13.46
CA GLY A 90 -4.40 -4.90 -14.10
C GLY A 90 -3.70 -4.26 -15.30
N LYS A 91 -4.11 -3.07 -15.76
CA LYS A 91 -3.48 -2.43 -16.92
C LYS A 91 -2.02 -2.04 -16.61
N PRO A 92 -1.07 -2.31 -17.52
CA PRO A 92 0.31 -1.84 -17.39
C PRO A 92 0.41 -0.33 -17.13
N GLU A 93 -0.43 0.46 -17.79
CA GLU A 93 -0.47 1.91 -17.69
C GLU A 93 -0.92 2.36 -16.29
N VAL A 94 -1.82 1.62 -15.65
CA VAL A 94 -2.27 1.90 -14.28
C VAL A 94 -1.22 1.47 -13.28
N LEU A 95 -0.57 0.32 -13.48
CA LEU A 95 0.57 -0.09 -12.64
C LEU A 95 1.69 0.96 -12.68
N GLU A 96 1.95 1.53 -13.86
CA GLU A 96 2.92 2.61 -14.05
C GLU A 96 2.49 3.89 -13.34
N LEU A 97 1.23 4.30 -13.47
CA LEU A 97 0.68 5.46 -12.75
C LEU A 97 0.86 5.32 -11.23
N ILE A 98 0.57 4.14 -10.68
CA ILE A 98 0.73 3.88 -9.25
C ILE A 98 2.21 3.81 -8.86
N ARG A 99 3.08 3.29 -9.75
CA ARG A 99 4.53 3.29 -9.54
C ARG A 99 5.05 4.72 -9.38
N GLU A 100 4.61 5.66 -10.22
CA GLU A 100 4.98 7.08 -10.11
C GLU A 100 4.57 7.67 -8.75
N CYS A 101 3.35 7.38 -8.26
CA CYS A 101 2.91 7.82 -6.93
C CYS A 101 3.78 7.23 -5.81
N VAL A 102 4.10 5.94 -5.88
CA VAL A 102 4.94 5.26 -4.88
C VAL A 102 6.36 5.83 -4.89
N GLU A 103 6.95 6.03 -6.05
CA GLU A 103 8.30 6.56 -6.18
C GLU A 103 8.39 8.02 -5.72
N GLN A 104 7.34 8.82 -5.92
CA GLN A 104 7.27 10.17 -5.36
C GLN A 104 7.27 10.14 -3.82
N ILE A 105 6.51 9.22 -3.20
CA ILE A 105 6.57 9.07 -1.74
C ILE A 105 7.92 8.56 -1.26
N ASN A 106 8.54 7.61 -1.98
CA ASN A 106 9.89 7.15 -1.63
C ASN A 106 10.91 8.29 -1.68
N ALA A 107 10.82 9.18 -2.68
CA ALA A 107 11.66 10.37 -2.76
C ALA A 107 11.40 11.35 -1.61
N ASP A 108 10.16 11.51 -1.17
CA ASP A 108 9.84 12.37 -0.02
C ASP A 108 10.35 11.77 1.31
N LEU A 109 10.29 10.44 1.45
CA LEU A 109 10.69 9.74 2.68
C LEU A 109 12.19 9.88 2.99
N VAL A 110 13.07 10.09 2.00
CA VAL A 110 14.52 10.22 2.28
C VAL A 110 14.88 11.45 3.11
N HIS A 111 13.96 12.42 3.21
CA HIS A 111 14.12 13.61 4.03
C HIS A 111 13.64 13.42 5.48
N ASP A 112 13.03 12.28 5.79
CA ASP A 112 12.49 11.94 7.10
C ASP A 112 13.34 10.81 7.73
N SER A 113 14.38 11.21 8.47
CA SER A 113 15.41 10.30 8.99
C SER A 113 14.87 9.14 9.85
N MET A 114 13.67 9.29 10.43
CA MET A 114 13.05 8.24 11.24
C MET A 114 12.37 7.16 10.40
N VAL A 115 11.91 7.47 9.20
CA VAL A 115 11.14 6.54 8.35
C VAL A 115 11.71 6.38 6.93
N ALA A 116 12.89 6.94 6.66
CA ALA A 116 13.57 6.85 5.37
C ALA A 116 13.89 5.40 4.95
N ASP A 117 14.10 4.49 5.90
CA ASP A 117 14.24 3.05 5.65
C ASP A 117 12.92 2.36 5.27
N SER A 118 11.77 3.01 5.48
CA SER A 118 10.45 2.46 5.17
C SER A 118 9.97 2.76 3.74
N GLN A 119 10.88 3.05 2.82
CA GLN A 119 10.55 3.18 1.40
C GLN A 119 9.92 1.87 0.90
N ILE A 120 8.93 1.97 0.02
CA ILE A 120 8.26 0.80 -0.57
C ILE A 120 9.16 0.28 -1.69
N HIS A 121 9.59 -0.97 -1.58
CA HIS A 121 10.41 -1.63 -2.60
C HIS A 121 9.55 -2.32 -3.66
N ARG A 122 8.47 -2.97 -3.24
CA ARG A 122 7.61 -3.77 -4.12
C ARG A 122 6.15 -3.54 -3.80
N PHE A 123 5.31 -3.53 -4.82
CA PHE A 123 3.87 -3.40 -4.62
C PHE A 123 3.09 -4.16 -5.67
N LEU A 124 1.80 -4.30 -5.43
CA LEU A 124 0.83 -4.73 -6.42
C LEU A 124 -0.46 -3.92 -6.29
N VAL A 125 -1.24 -3.89 -7.36
CA VAL A 125 -2.59 -3.35 -7.34
C VAL A 125 -3.55 -4.53 -7.20
N LEU A 126 -4.39 -4.51 -6.16
CA LEU A 126 -5.34 -5.58 -5.90
C LEU A 126 -6.41 -5.64 -6.99
N HIS A 127 -6.85 -6.85 -7.31
CA HIS A 127 -7.87 -7.13 -8.33
C HIS A 127 -9.31 -6.82 -7.89
N LYS A 128 -9.50 -6.49 -6.61
CA LYS A 128 -10.75 -5.96 -6.03
C LYS A 128 -10.45 -4.91 -4.97
N GLU A 129 -11.40 -4.02 -4.70
CA GLU A 129 -11.35 -3.12 -3.54
C GLU A 129 -11.45 -3.89 -2.23
N LEU A 130 -10.73 -3.45 -1.20
CA LEU A 130 -10.95 -3.93 0.16
C LEU A 130 -12.33 -3.50 0.66
N ASP A 131 -13.06 -4.44 1.25
CA ASP A 131 -14.47 -4.26 1.58
C ASP A 131 -14.79 -4.59 3.05
N PRO A 132 -15.63 -3.80 3.74
CA PRO A 132 -16.08 -4.12 5.10
C PRO A 132 -16.92 -5.41 5.21
N ASP A 133 -17.70 -5.77 4.20
CA ASP A 133 -18.52 -6.99 4.21
C ASP A 133 -17.64 -8.24 4.06
N ASP A 134 -16.49 -8.10 3.39
CA ASP A 134 -15.42 -9.11 3.30
C ASP A 134 -14.53 -9.20 4.55
N ASP A 135 -14.85 -8.46 5.61
CA ASP A 135 -14.09 -8.38 6.87
C ASP A 135 -12.68 -7.76 6.74
N GLU A 136 -12.36 -7.18 5.58
CA GLU A 136 -11.05 -6.56 5.29
C GLU A 136 -10.95 -5.15 5.89
N LEU A 137 -12.09 -4.46 5.94
CA LEU A 137 -12.23 -3.17 6.59
C LEU A 137 -13.22 -3.26 7.77
N THR A 138 -13.14 -2.32 8.71
CA THR A 138 -14.24 -2.05 9.65
C THR A 138 -15.38 -1.33 8.94
N ARG A 139 -16.56 -1.25 9.57
CA ARG A 139 -17.67 -0.41 9.07
C ARG A 139 -17.30 1.08 8.93
N THR A 140 -16.30 1.54 9.68
CA THR A 140 -15.70 2.89 9.54
C THR A 140 -14.57 2.94 8.51
N ARG A 141 -14.44 1.92 7.66
CA ARG A 141 -13.43 1.76 6.61
C ARG A 141 -11.98 1.73 7.12
N LYS A 142 -11.75 1.32 8.36
CA LYS A 142 -10.38 1.09 8.88
C LYS A 142 -9.90 -0.29 8.47
N VAL A 143 -8.69 -0.37 7.90
CA VAL A 143 -8.06 -1.65 7.52
C VAL A 143 -7.89 -2.60 8.71
N ARG A 144 -8.35 -3.84 8.57
CA ARG A 144 -8.12 -4.94 9.52
C ARG A 144 -6.86 -5.72 9.11
N ARG A 145 -5.69 -5.12 9.36
CA ARG A 145 -4.37 -5.61 8.87
C ARG A 145 -4.12 -7.09 9.05
N ASN A 146 -4.37 -7.64 10.25
CA ASN A 146 -4.13 -9.05 10.52
C ASN A 146 -4.99 -9.95 9.63
N PHE A 147 -6.26 -9.56 9.43
CA PHE A 147 -7.18 -10.30 8.58
C PHE A 147 -6.79 -10.20 7.10
N VAL A 148 -6.43 -9.00 6.63
CA VAL A 148 -5.90 -8.80 5.28
C VAL A 148 -4.62 -9.62 5.06
N ALA A 149 -3.70 -9.62 6.03
CA ALA A 149 -2.45 -10.36 5.92
C ALA A 149 -2.66 -11.87 5.86
N GLU A 150 -3.65 -12.40 6.58
CA GLU A 150 -4.03 -13.81 6.53
C GLU A 150 -4.72 -14.16 5.21
N LYS A 151 -5.74 -13.40 4.82
CA LYS A 151 -6.53 -13.64 3.59
C LYS A 151 -5.69 -13.58 2.33
N TYR A 152 -4.74 -12.63 2.28
CA TYR A 152 -3.89 -12.39 1.13
C TYR A 152 -2.46 -12.92 1.31
N LYS A 153 -2.26 -13.88 2.22
CA LYS A 153 -0.93 -14.42 2.54
C LYS A 153 -0.15 -14.87 1.30
N VAL A 154 -0.83 -15.48 0.32
CA VAL A 154 -0.21 -15.94 -0.93
C VAL A 154 0.44 -14.79 -1.73
N LEU A 155 -0.18 -13.61 -1.74
CA LEU A 155 0.36 -12.42 -2.40
C LEU A 155 1.51 -11.81 -1.60
N ILE A 156 1.38 -11.77 -0.27
CA ILE A 156 2.45 -11.28 0.62
C ILE A 156 3.70 -12.16 0.49
N ASP A 157 3.53 -13.48 0.53
CA ASP A 157 4.63 -14.42 0.34
C ASP A 157 5.29 -14.21 -1.04
N ALA A 158 4.52 -13.95 -2.09
CA ALA A 158 5.05 -13.66 -3.42
C ALA A 158 5.84 -12.34 -3.50
N LEU A 159 5.39 -11.30 -2.79
CA LEU A 159 6.12 -10.03 -2.63
C LEU A 159 7.49 -10.26 -1.98
N TYR A 160 7.60 -11.11 -0.96
CA TYR A 160 8.90 -11.35 -0.32
C TYR A 160 9.73 -12.46 -0.99
N ALA A 161 9.12 -13.31 -1.81
CA ALA A 161 9.81 -14.35 -2.57
C ALA A 161 10.42 -13.86 -3.90
N GLY A 162 10.33 -12.56 -4.21
CA GLY A 162 10.89 -11.99 -5.44
C GLY A 162 10.13 -12.37 -6.72
N LYS A 163 8.87 -12.83 -6.62
CA LYS A 163 8.07 -13.19 -7.81
C LYS A 163 7.67 -11.96 -8.59
N THR A 164 7.50 -12.09 -9.91
CA THR A 164 7.03 -11.03 -10.81
C THR A 164 5.50 -11.00 -10.97
N SER A 165 4.82 -12.11 -10.67
CA SER A 165 3.37 -12.18 -10.60
C SER A 165 2.91 -13.28 -9.65
N GLN A 166 1.63 -13.24 -9.28
CA GLN A 166 1.02 -14.26 -8.43
C GLN A 166 -0.49 -14.38 -8.70
N PHE A 167 -0.92 -15.60 -9.01
CA PHE A 167 -2.33 -15.96 -9.06
C PHE A 167 -2.94 -15.99 -7.65
N ILE A 168 -4.15 -15.49 -7.52
CA ILE A 168 -4.99 -15.60 -6.33
C ILE A 168 -6.43 -15.89 -6.72
N GLU A 169 -7.12 -16.64 -5.86
CA GLU A 169 -8.57 -16.74 -5.84
C GLU A 169 -9.04 -16.27 -4.45
N THR A 170 -9.87 -15.24 -4.42
CA THR A 170 -10.44 -14.68 -3.18
C THR A 170 -11.94 -14.89 -3.13
N GLU A 171 -12.44 -15.36 -1.99
CA GLU A 171 -13.87 -15.30 -1.71
C GLU A 171 -14.31 -13.85 -1.48
N VAL A 172 -15.45 -13.50 -2.09
CA VAL A 172 -16.10 -12.20 -1.99
C VAL A 172 -17.55 -12.42 -1.54
N LYS A 173 -18.00 -11.66 -0.55
CA LYS A 173 -19.40 -11.59 -0.13
C LYS A 173 -20.05 -10.41 -0.84
N PHE A 174 -21.12 -10.68 -1.56
CA PHE A 174 -21.94 -9.65 -2.20
C PHE A 174 -22.95 -9.05 -1.20
N GLU A 175 -23.43 -7.84 -1.48
CA GLU A 175 -24.41 -7.13 -0.64
C GLU A 175 -25.70 -7.92 -0.41
N ASP A 176 -26.06 -8.82 -1.34
CA ASP A 176 -27.23 -9.70 -1.23
C ASP A 176 -26.97 -10.98 -0.40
N GLY A 177 -25.79 -11.08 0.23
CA GLY A 177 -25.39 -12.21 1.06
C GLY A 177 -24.84 -13.41 0.29
N ARG A 178 -24.82 -13.38 -1.05
CA ARG A 178 -24.19 -14.45 -1.84
C ARG A 178 -22.67 -14.41 -1.67
N ARG A 179 -22.06 -15.59 -1.72
CA ARG A 179 -20.60 -15.73 -1.78
C ARG A 179 -20.20 -16.07 -3.21
N GLY A 180 -19.24 -15.35 -3.74
CA GLY A 180 -18.58 -15.62 -5.01
C GLY A 180 -17.08 -15.80 -4.83
N LYS A 181 -16.43 -16.14 -5.94
CA LYS A 181 -14.98 -16.17 -6.05
C LYS A 181 -14.56 -15.21 -7.14
N VAL A 182 -13.56 -14.39 -6.85
CA VAL A 182 -12.88 -13.55 -7.83
C VAL A 182 -11.44 -14.01 -7.87
N SER A 183 -10.93 -14.30 -9.06
CA SER A 183 -9.55 -14.69 -9.29
C SER A 183 -8.86 -13.75 -10.25
N ALA A 184 -7.54 -13.63 -10.10
CA ALA A 184 -6.71 -12.81 -10.95
C ALA A 184 -5.25 -13.27 -10.86
N ASP A 185 -4.46 -12.98 -11.89
CA ASP A 185 -3.01 -13.02 -11.84
C ASP A 185 -2.49 -11.59 -11.69
N LEU A 186 -1.95 -11.28 -10.51
CA LEU A 186 -1.52 -9.92 -10.17
C LEU A 186 -0.04 -9.78 -10.48
N LYS A 187 0.30 -8.77 -11.27
CA LYS A 187 1.69 -8.36 -11.47
C LYS A 187 2.22 -7.70 -10.21
N ILE A 188 3.47 -8.01 -9.89
CA ILE A 188 4.22 -7.38 -8.81
C ILE A 188 5.19 -6.39 -9.46
N ALA A 189 5.07 -5.12 -9.08
CA ALA A 189 5.91 -4.04 -9.56
C ALA A 189 7.01 -3.73 -8.55
N GLU A 190 8.22 -3.50 -9.06
CA GLU A 190 9.30 -2.89 -8.30
C GLU A 190 9.10 -1.37 -8.30
N ALA A 191 9.45 -0.71 -7.20
CA ALA A 191 9.49 0.73 -7.09
C ALA A 191 10.91 1.20 -6.80
N LYS A 192 11.33 2.28 -7.46
CA LYS A 192 12.61 2.90 -7.18
C LYS A 192 12.67 3.38 -5.73
N THR A 193 13.75 2.98 -5.05
CA THR A 193 14.16 3.56 -3.77
C THR A 193 15.32 4.52 -3.97
N PHE A 194 15.49 5.42 -3.02
CA PHE A 194 16.44 6.52 -3.07
C PHE A 194 17.42 6.40 -1.91
N PRO A 195 18.69 6.79 -2.11
CA PRO A 195 19.67 6.86 -1.02
C PRO A 195 19.16 7.75 0.09
N ILE A 196 19.17 7.23 1.32
CA ILE A 196 18.77 7.98 2.50
C ILE A 196 19.71 9.16 2.68
N VAL A 197 19.16 10.38 2.74
CA VAL A 197 19.95 11.58 3.00
C VAL A 197 20.31 11.57 4.48
N LYS A 198 21.50 11.06 4.81
CA LYS A 198 22.09 11.29 6.13
C LYS A 198 22.40 12.77 6.23
N LYS A 199 21.55 13.54 6.91
CA LYS A 199 21.93 14.90 7.29
C LYS A 199 23.11 14.82 8.26
N ALA A 200 24.16 15.57 7.96
CA ALA A 200 25.34 15.65 8.82
C ALA A 200 24.93 16.21 10.19
N ALA A 201 25.42 15.56 11.25
CA ALA A 201 25.23 15.98 12.62
C ALA A 201 25.91 17.32 12.91
#